data_AF-M0MG45-F1
#
_entry.id   AF-M0MG45-F1
#
_cell.length_a   1.000
_cell.length_b   1.000
_cell.length_c   1.000
_cell.angle_alpha   90.00
_cell.angle_beta   90.00
_cell.angle_gamma   90.00
#
_symmetry.space_group_name_H-M   'P 1'
#
loop_
_entity.id
_entity.type
_entity.pdbx_description
1 polymer ?
#
loop_
_entity_poly.entity_id
_entity_poly.type
_entity_poly.pdbx_seq_one_letter_code
_entity_poly.pdbx_strand_id
1 'polypeptide(L)'
;RCEDDRTISLEVTWAANQAETQEFVARGTDAGATLELGGEALTLYRSGTQGTDHNLDATLTEGSIDDTGWEGSDKRFLEAVAEGRPPELNTVEQALTVQRVIDAIYRSAERGSSVSLE
;
A
#
# COMPACT_ATOMS: atom_id res chain seq x y z
N ARG A 1 15.53 0.33 -2.56
CA ARG A 1 15.02 -0.08 -3.90
C ARG A 1 14.62 -1.54 -3.81
N CYS A 2 13.48 -1.90 -4.39
CA CYS A 2 13.00 -3.27 -4.39
C CYS A 2 13.61 -4.04 -5.57
N GLU A 3 13.25 -5.31 -5.69
CA GLU A 3 13.46 -6.09 -6.93
C GLU A 3 12.81 -5.38 -8.13
N ASP A 4 13.33 -5.64 -9.35
CA ASP A 4 12.90 -5.02 -10.61
C ASP A 4 12.95 -3.48 -10.63
N ASP A 5 13.89 -2.88 -9.89
CA ASP A 5 14.14 -1.44 -9.85
C ASP A 5 12.99 -0.60 -9.24
N ARG A 6 11.93 -1.25 -8.74
CA ARG A 6 10.76 -0.57 -8.14
C ARG A 6 11.18 0.25 -6.91
N THR A 7 10.52 1.38 -6.72
CA THR A 7 10.80 2.30 -5.62
C THR A 7 9.57 2.53 -4.77
N ILE A 8 9.80 2.74 -3.48
CA ILE A 8 8.78 3.07 -2.49
C ILE A 8 9.28 4.32 -1.77
N SER A 9 8.41 5.32 -1.65
CA SER A 9 8.61 6.47 -0.78
C SER A 9 7.63 6.33 0.38
N LEU A 10 8.15 6.33 1.61
CA LEU A 10 7.36 6.20 2.82
C LEU A 10 7.54 7.47 3.65
N GLU A 11 6.43 8.14 3.93
CA GLU A 11 6.38 9.29 4.84
C GLU A 11 5.52 8.92 6.05
N VAL A 12 6.08 9.08 7.24
CA VAL A 12 5.39 8.83 8.50
C VAL A 12 5.67 9.98 9.44
N THR A 13 4.62 10.67 9.87
CA THR A 13 4.70 11.76 10.83
C THR A 13 3.53 11.68 11.80
N TRP A 14 3.81 11.88 13.08
CA TRP A 14 2.82 11.85 14.15
C TRP A 14 2.50 13.25 14.69
N ALA A 15 3.27 14.26 14.29
CA ALA A 15 3.13 15.65 14.72
C ALA A 15 3.45 16.58 13.55
N ALA A 16 2.55 16.62 12.57
CA ALA A 16 2.60 17.56 11.46
C ALA A 16 1.48 18.58 11.57
N ASN A 17 1.78 19.83 11.19
CA ASN A 17 0.80 20.91 11.11
C ASN A 17 0.01 20.81 9.80
N GLN A 18 -0.64 19.68 9.58
CA GLN A 18 -1.43 19.36 8.39
C GLN A 18 -2.65 18.53 8.76
N ALA A 19 -3.58 18.38 7.81
CA ALA A 19 -4.71 17.45 7.97
C ALA A 19 -4.20 16.01 8.10
N GLU A 20 -4.93 15.18 8.84
CA GLU A 20 -4.64 13.75 8.91
C GLU A 20 -4.79 13.12 7.52
N THR A 21 -3.79 12.35 7.10
CA THR A 21 -3.78 11.68 5.81
C THR A 21 -3.26 10.25 5.95
N GLN A 22 -3.95 9.32 5.30
CA GLN A 22 -3.50 7.93 5.16
C GLN A 22 -3.77 7.48 3.73
N GLU A 23 -2.78 7.66 2.85
CA GLU A 23 -2.93 7.44 1.41
C GLU A 23 -1.88 6.49 0.85
N PHE A 24 -2.26 5.80 -0.23
CA PHE A 24 -1.36 5.01 -1.05
C PHE A 24 -1.39 5.55 -2.47
N VAL A 25 -0.23 5.95 -2.99
CA VAL A 25 -0.08 6.41 -4.37
C VAL A 25 0.74 5.42 -5.17
N ALA A 26 0.12 4.77 -6.15
CA ALA A 26 0.79 3.92 -7.11
C ALA A 26 1.05 4.70 -8.41
N ARG A 27 2.29 4.64 -8.92
CA ARG A 27 2.68 5.25 -10.19
C ARG A 27 3.19 4.14 -11.12
N GLY A 28 2.41 3.82 -12.14
CA GLY A 28 2.76 2.87 -13.17
C GLY A 28 3.15 3.54 -14.48
N THR A 29 3.56 2.74 -15.46
CA THR A 29 3.93 3.19 -16.79
C THR A 29 2.75 3.78 -17.56
N ASP A 30 1.57 3.15 -17.45
CA ASP A 30 0.38 3.53 -18.24
C ASP A 30 -0.64 4.35 -17.44
N ALA A 31 -0.58 4.28 -16.11
CA ALA A 31 -1.57 4.90 -15.22
C ALA A 31 -1.01 5.10 -13.81
N GLY A 32 -1.62 6.01 -13.07
CA GLY A 32 -1.46 6.16 -11.63
C GLY A 32 -2.75 5.86 -10.87
N ALA A 33 -2.63 5.64 -9.57
CA ALA A 33 -3.76 5.51 -8.67
C ALA A 33 -3.46 6.12 -7.30
N THR A 34 -4.46 6.73 -6.68
CA THR A 34 -4.45 7.14 -5.28
C THR A 34 -5.59 6.45 -4.55
N LEU A 35 -5.27 5.78 -3.44
CA LEU A 35 -6.23 5.17 -2.54
C LEU A 35 -6.18 5.89 -1.19
N GLU A 36 -7.31 6.42 -0.75
CA GLU A 36 -7.49 7.00 0.59
C GLU A 36 -8.00 5.93 1.56
N LEU A 37 -7.21 5.59 2.58
CA LEU A 37 -7.64 4.67 3.62
C LEU A 37 -8.50 5.39 4.65
N GLY A 38 -9.64 4.79 5.00
CA GLY A 38 -10.63 5.38 5.91
C GLY A 38 -11.67 6.28 5.23
N GLY A 39 -11.45 6.65 3.96
CA GLY A 39 -12.41 7.38 3.12
C GLY A 39 -12.91 6.59 1.89
N GLU A 40 -12.37 5.39 1.66
CA GLU A 40 -12.75 4.42 0.60
C GLU A 40 -12.76 4.96 -0.84
N ALA A 41 -12.12 6.10 -1.09
CA ALA A 41 -12.01 6.66 -2.43
C ALA A 41 -10.77 6.10 -3.15
N LEU A 42 -11.00 5.48 -4.31
CA LEU A 42 -9.94 5.10 -5.25
C LEU A 42 -10.02 6.01 -6.47
N THR A 43 -9.00 6.83 -6.69
CA THR A 43 -8.88 7.66 -7.89
C THR A 43 -7.85 7.09 -8.85
N LEU A 44 -8.24 6.88 -10.10
CA LEU A 44 -7.38 6.45 -11.20
C LEU A 44 -7.03 7.63 -12.09
N TYR A 45 -5.74 7.75 -12.43
CA TYR A 45 -5.21 8.80 -13.29
C TYR A 45 -4.65 8.20 -14.58
N ARG A 46 -5.08 8.70 -15.72
CA ARG A 46 -4.56 8.30 -17.04
C ARG A 46 -4.37 9.51 -17.95
N SER A 47 -3.44 9.38 -18.88
CA SER A 47 -3.33 10.27 -20.03
C SER A 47 -3.56 9.46 -21.30
N GLY A 48 -4.29 10.03 -22.25
CA GLY A 48 -4.64 9.37 -23.50
C GLY A 48 -4.43 10.30 -24.69
N THR A 49 -4.06 9.72 -25.83
CA THR A 49 -3.85 10.43 -27.10
C THR A 49 -4.92 10.11 -28.14
N GLN A 50 -5.95 9.33 -27.78
CA GLN A 50 -7.05 9.04 -28.70
C GLN A 50 -7.86 10.31 -28.98
N GLY A 51 -7.82 10.77 -30.24
CA GLY A 51 -8.47 12.01 -30.67
C GLY A 51 -7.61 13.23 -30.37
N THR A 52 -7.79 13.82 -29.19
CA THR A 52 -6.97 14.94 -28.68
C THR A 52 -6.31 14.50 -27.39
N ASP A 53 -5.08 14.95 -27.14
CA ASP A 53 -4.39 14.69 -25.89
C ASP A 53 -5.23 15.15 -24.70
N HIS A 54 -5.48 14.24 -23.77
CA HIS A 54 -6.33 14.47 -22.61
C HIS A 54 -5.81 13.75 -21.38
N ASN A 55 -6.19 14.28 -20.23
CA ASN A 55 -6.05 13.62 -18.94
C ASN A 55 -7.44 13.15 -18.48
N LEU A 56 -7.48 11.99 -17.87
CA LEU A 56 -8.67 11.37 -17.32
C LEU A 56 -8.41 11.01 -15.86
N ASP A 57 -9.26 11.58 -15.00
CA ASP A 57 -9.31 11.25 -13.59
C ASP A 57 -10.67 10.58 -13.34
N ALA A 58 -10.65 9.37 -12.78
CA ALA A 58 -11.85 8.60 -12.47
C ALA A 58 -11.83 8.18 -11.01
N THR A 59 -12.75 8.72 -10.22
CA THR A 59 -12.89 8.40 -8.80
C THR A 59 -14.01 7.39 -8.60
N LEU A 60 -13.68 6.28 -7.95
CA LEU A 60 -14.62 5.29 -7.45
C LEU A 60 -14.87 5.60 -5.97
N THR A 61 -16.10 6.01 -5.65
CA THR A 61 -16.51 6.40 -4.29
C THR A 61 -17.47 5.40 -3.62
N GLU A 62 -17.95 4.40 -4.37
CA GLU A 62 -18.93 3.41 -3.89
C GLU A 62 -18.34 1.98 -3.89
N GLY A 63 -17.01 1.87 -4.00
CA GLY A 63 -16.33 0.59 -3.93
C GLY A 63 -16.32 0.07 -2.50
N SER A 64 -17.35 -0.69 -2.12
CA SER A 64 -17.39 -1.36 -0.82
C SER A 64 -16.71 -2.73 -0.91
N ILE A 65 -15.89 -3.05 0.09
CA ILE A 65 -15.48 -4.42 0.40
C ILE A 65 -16.38 -4.86 1.54
N ASP A 66 -17.06 -6.00 1.39
CA ASP A 66 -18.10 -6.45 2.34
C ASP A 66 -17.61 -6.50 3.80
N ASP A 67 -16.33 -6.83 4.03
CA ASP A 67 -15.70 -6.81 5.35
C ASP A 67 -14.33 -6.12 5.27
N THR A 68 -14.19 -4.95 5.90
CA THR A 68 -12.93 -4.19 5.96
C THR A 68 -12.31 -4.21 7.36
N GLY A 69 -11.06 -3.77 7.45
CA GLY A 69 -10.37 -3.58 8.72
C GLY A 69 -10.30 -4.83 9.60
N TRP A 70 -10.67 -4.67 10.88
CA TRP A 70 -10.60 -5.75 11.88
C TRP A 70 -11.59 -6.87 11.60
N GLU A 71 -12.83 -6.54 11.22
CA GLU A 71 -13.87 -7.53 10.94
C GLU A 71 -13.49 -8.44 9.77
N GLY A 72 -12.99 -7.86 8.66
CA GLY A 72 -12.50 -8.63 7.53
C GLY A 72 -11.28 -9.50 7.89
N SER A 73 -10.41 -9.01 8.77
CA SER A 73 -9.25 -9.77 9.25
C SER A 73 -9.67 -10.97 10.12
N ASP A 74 -10.60 -10.76 11.06
CA ASP A 74 -11.13 -11.79 11.94
C ASP A 74 -11.86 -12.86 11.15
N LYS A 75 -12.71 -12.46 10.20
CA LYS A 75 -13.42 -13.37 9.30
C LYS A 75 -12.43 -14.23 8.51
N ARG A 76 -11.42 -13.62 7.89
CA ARG A 76 -10.40 -14.35 7.10
C ARG A 76 -9.61 -15.33 7.95
N PHE A 77 -9.32 -14.99 9.20
CA PHE A 77 -8.67 -15.90 10.15
C PHE A 77 -9.58 -17.11 10.48
N LEU A 78 -10.84 -16.86 10.81
CA LEU A 78 -11.80 -17.92 11.15
C LEU A 78 -12.06 -18.86 9.97
N GLU A 79 -12.15 -18.32 8.75
CA GLU A 79 -12.29 -19.11 7.51
C GLU A 79 -11.08 -20.02 7.31
N ALA A 80 -9.85 -19.50 7.42
CA ALA A 80 -8.63 -20.30 7.26
C ALA A 80 -8.57 -21.46 8.28
N VAL A 81 -8.97 -21.20 9.53
CA VAL A 81 -9.05 -22.24 10.58
C VAL A 81 -10.11 -23.29 10.25
N ALA A 82 -11.30 -22.87 9.83
CA ALA A 82 -12.40 -23.78 9.49
C ALA A 82 -12.07 -24.68 8.30
N GLU A 83 -11.37 -24.14 7.31
CA GLU A 83 -10.97 -24.85 6.08
C GLU A 83 -9.70 -25.69 6.27
N GLY A 84 -8.97 -25.50 7.36
CA GLY A 84 -7.69 -26.16 7.62
C GLY A 84 -6.61 -25.79 6.59
N ARG A 85 -6.72 -24.62 5.95
CA ARG A 85 -5.78 -24.12 4.94
C ARG A 85 -5.03 -22.91 5.48
N PRO A 86 -3.69 -22.84 5.30
CA PRO A 86 -2.94 -21.66 5.68
C PRO A 86 -3.40 -20.44 4.88
N PRO A 87 -3.32 -19.23 5.45
CA PRO A 87 -3.67 -18.01 4.73
C PRO A 87 -2.63 -17.73 3.62
N GLU A 88 -3.10 -17.22 2.48
CA GLU A 88 -2.22 -16.85 1.35
C GLU A 88 -1.45 -15.54 1.58
N LEU A 89 -1.96 -14.70 2.48
CA LEU A 89 -1.41 -13.39 2.81
C LEU A 89 -1.28 -13.28 4.33
N ASN A 90 -0.40 -12.40 4.79
CA ASN A 90 -0.02 -12.23 6.19
C ASN A 90 0.60 -13.51 6.80
N THR A 91 1.41 -14.22 6.02
CA THR A 91 2.15 -15.39 6.53
C THR A 91 3.27 -14.96 7.50
N VAL A 92 3.83 -15.91 8.25
CA VAL A 92 4.95 -15.66 9.17
C VAL A 92 6.18 -15.13 8.41
N GLU A 93 6.45 -15.65 7.22
CA GLU A 93 7.56 -15.23 6.38
C GLU A 93 7.38 -13.80 5.86
N GLN A 94 6.15 -13.43 5.48
CA GLN A 94 5.82 -12.07 5.10
C GLN A 94 5.96 -11.12 6.29
N ALA A 95 5.48 -11.51 7.47
CA ALA A 95 5.64 -10.73 8.70
C ALA A 95 7.12 -10.51 9.05
N LEU A 96 7.95 -11.55 8.97
CA LEU A 96 9.39 -11.45 9.19
C LEU A 96 10.05 -10.52 8.17
N THR A 97 9.62 -10.57 6.91
CA THR A 97 10.12 -9.67 5.87
C THR A 97 9.82 -8.21 6.22
N VAL A 98 8.61 -7.90 6.69
CA VAL A 98 8.24 -6.56 7.15
C VAL A 98 9.12 -6.11 8.33
N GLN A 99 9.36 -6.99 9.31
CA GLN A 99 10.24 -6.66 10.45
C GLN A 99 11.67 -6.33 10.00
N ARG A 100 12.21 -7.06 9.03
CA ARG A 100 13.54 -6.78 8.46
C ARG A 100 13.60 -5.45 7.71
N VAL A 101 12.52 -5.08 7.01
CA VAL A 101 12.43 -3.77 6.34
C VAL A 101 12.43 -2.65 7.36
N ILE A 102 11.66 -2.77 8.44
CA ILE A 102 11.61 -1.77 9.52
C ILE A 102 12.98 -1.62 10.18
N ASP A 103 13.63 -2.72 10.54
CA ASP A 103 14.99 -2.71 11.09
C ASP A 103 15.99 -2.01 10.16
N ALA A 104 15.94 -2.29 8.85
CA ALA A 104 16.81 -1.66 7.87
C ALA A 104 16.57 -0.15 7.74
N ILE A 105 15.32 0.32 7.89
CA ILE A 105 15.02 1.77 7.92
C ILE A 105 15.72 2.43 9.11
N TYR A 106 15.63 1.84 10.30
CA TYR A 106 16.32 2.35 11.48
C TYR A 106 17.85 2.35 11.31
N ARG A 107 18.42 1.24 10.84
CA ARG A 107 19.87 1.16 10.56
C ARG A 107 20.32 2.17 9.50
N SER A 108 19.51 2.42 8.47
CA SER A 108 19.80 3.41 7.44
C SER A 108 19.80 4.83 8.00
N ALA A 109 18.83 5.15 8.87
CA ALA A 109 18.76 6.44 9.55
C ALA A 109 19.98 6.68 10.45
N GLU A 110 20.41 5.68 11.21
CA GLU A 110 21.61 5.77 12.06
C GLU A 110 22.90 5.96 11.26
N ARG A 111 23.02 5.29 10.10
CA ARG A 111 24.21 5.37 9.24
C ARG A 111 24.23 6.62 8.35
N GLY A 112 23.08 7.24 8.12
CA GLY A 112 22.92 8.34 7.15
C GLY A 112 23.14 7.92 5.70
N SER A 113 23.02 6.62 5.39
CA SER A 113 23.23 6.07 4.04
C SER A 113 22.30 4.90 3.78
N SER A 114 22.15 4.49 2.52
CA SER A 114 21.38 3.30 2.17
C SER A 114 22.01 2.04 2.75
N VAL A 115 21.16 1.09 3.16
CA VAL A 115 21.54 -0.26 3.60
C VAL A 115 20.82 -1.30 2.77
N SER A 116 21.40 -2.48 2.60
CA SER A 116 20.75 -3.62 1.95
C SER A 116 19.94 -4.42 2.97
N LEU A 117 18.84 -5.01 2.51
CA LEU A 117 18.13 -6.04 3.25
C LEU A 117 18.90 -7.37 3.16
N GLU A 118 18.86 -8.14 4.24
CA GLU A 118 19.46 -9.49 4.35
C GLU A 118 18.39 -10.59 4.23
#